data_AF-A0A7X6DB71-F1
#
_entry.id   AF-A0A7X6DB71-F1
#
_cell.length_a   1.000
_cell.length_b   1.000
_cell.length_c   1.000
_cell.angle_alpha   90.00
_cell.angle_beta   90.00
_cell.angle_gamma   90.00
#
_symmetry.space_group_name_H-M   'P 1'
#
loop_
_entity.id
_entity.type
_entity.pdbx_description
1 polymer ?
#
loop_
_entity_poly.entity_id
_entity_poly.type
_entity_poly.pdbx_seq_one_letter_code
_entity_poly.pdbx_strand_id
1 'polypeptide(L)'
;MKTKENKWDIPEIKEEYKIENFRPLTIKERLEIYSRLNKQQRNLIDDHRKFLIRSEFLKDSYLKASDWEFVDLKIDEKYPDVHKKEHMLYCECGRRLKYQYIVKSKEKQTLMTLGIQHFKDHLNIPQQVATEITQRLNNVDFALDELLWLKRLGIEFPKELWENYAFFIYANQFSTSQVSLNLNLARRVSDFKEVDMPIYISDYQAVLKEIERLKKGQEKINHELFNQDNFQKFQTSLPSIINQETLFNQASIWSSAIQKRLKTHPEKPQLPKKYFEELFSILQLDREKREKELNLFANRGMGKWIQKEVYEHLLNMVNAYGLEDEFLNQIHPFMREGLTGFLSENRLQKETEVNESLREIETILNTLDKTAQETILKRLQETIL
;
A
#
# COMPACT_ATOMS: atom_id res chain seq x y z
N MET A 1 -35.59 -24.12 5.92
CA MET A 1 -35.23 -23.14 4.86
C MET A 1 -33.76 -23.33 4.56
N LYS A 2 -33.42 -23.68 3.31
CA LYS A 2 -32.02 -23.84 2.88
C LYS A 2 -31.34 -22.46 3.00
N THR A 3 -30.28 -22.40 3.80
CA THR A 3 -29.34 -21.29 3.83
C THR A 3 -28.91 -20.99 2.40
N LYS A 4 -29.26 -19.81 1.90
CA LYS A 4 -28.62 -19.29 0.68
C LYS A 4 -27.15 -19.15 1.04
N GLU A 5 -26.32 -20.04 0.51
CA GLU A 5 -24.89 -19.79 0.42
C GLU A 5 -24.73 -18.44 -0.27
N ASN A 6 -24.25 -17.43 0.46
CA ASN A 6 -23.75 -16.19 -0.13
C ASN A 6 -22.51 -16.57 -0.92
N LYS A 7 -22.73 -17.03 -2.16
CA LYS A 7 -21.69 -17.31 -3.13
C LYS A 7 -21.21 -15.95 -3.61
N TRP A 8 -20.09 -15.50 -3.06
CA TRP A 8 -19.45 -14.26 -3.47
C TRP A 8 -18.91 -14.40 -4.90
N ASP A 9 -19.13 -13.37 -5.71
CA ASP A 9 -18.52 -13.26 -7.03
C ASP A 9 -17.06 -12.83 -6.84
N ILE A 10 -16.16 -13.80 -6.62
CA ILE A 10 -14.72 -13.57 -6.72
C ILE A 10 -14.48 -12.99 -8.13
N PRO A 11 -13.84 -11.81 -8.28
CA PRO A 11 -13.56 -11.27 -9.61
C PRO A 11 -12.82 -12.31 -10.44
N GLU A 12 -13.49 -12.82 -11.47
CA GLU A 12 -12.89 -13.75 -12.42
C GLU A 12 -11.85 -12.96 -13.23
N ILE A 13 -10.64 -13.48 -13.28
CA ILE A 13 -9.56 -12.91 -14.09
C ILE A 13 -9.85 -13.37 -15.52
N LYS A 14 -10.47 -12.51 -16.33
CA LYS A 14 -10.95 -12.82 -17.68
C LYS A 14 -9.88 -12.61 -18.75
N GLU A 15 -8.89 -11.76 -18.48
CA GLU A 15 -7.88 -11.38 -19.46
C GLU A 15 -6.64 -12.29 -19.46
N GLU A 16 -6.26 -12.74 -20.66
CA GLU A 16 -4.98 -13.36 -20.88
C GLU A 16 -3.91 -12.27 -21.03
N TYR A 17 -3.35 -11.83 -19.90
CA TYR A 17 -2.30 -10.80 -19.85
C TYR A 17 -0.99 -11.30 -20.49
N LYS A 18 -0.89 -11.12 -21.81
CA LYS A 18 0.21 -11.62 -22.64
C LYS A 18 0.71 -10.54 -23.58
N ILE A 19 1.98 -10.66 -23.95
CA ILE A 19 2.55 -9.89 -25.05
C ILE A 19 2.74 -10.83 -26.23
N GLU A 20 1.99 -10.57 -27.29
CA GLU A 20 2.22 -11.21 -28.57
C GLU A 20 3.29 -10.46 -29.36
N ASN A 21 4.18 -11.21 -30.01
CA ASN A 21 5.20 -10.69 -30.93
C ASN A 21 6.09 -9.58 -30.33
N PHE A 22 6.49 -9.75 -29.05
CA PHE A 22 7.35 -8.77 -28.38
C PHE A 22 8.67 -8.58 -29.13
N ARG A 23 9.02 -7.32 -29.38
CA ARG A 23 10.36 -6.94 -29.84
C ARG A 23 10.79 -5.62 -29.20
N PRO A 24 12.10 -5.36 -29.11
CA PRO A 24 12.60 -4.04 -28.73
C PRO A 24 12.01 -2.94 -29.62
N LEU A 25 11.60 -1.84 -28.99
CA LEU A 25 11.05 -0.68 -29.70
C LEU A 25 12.19 0.15 -30.29
N THR A 26 11.96 0.70 -31.48
CA THR A 26 12.87 1.71 -32.03
C THR A 26 12.74 3.03 -31.28
N ILE A 27 13.73 3.92 -31.39
CA ILE A 27 13.68 5.25 -30.76
C ILE A 27 12.42 6.01 -31.18
N LYS A 28 12.04 5.94 -32.47
CA LYS A 28 10.84 6.59 -33.00
C LYS A 28 9.57 6.05 -32.36
N GLU A 29 9.43 4.73 -32.28
CA GLU A 29 8.26 4.09 -31.66
C GLU A 29 8.15 4.41 -30.16
N ARG A 30 9.30 4.39 -29.44
CA ARG A 30 9.31 4.80 -28.03
C ARG A 30 8.82 6.23 -27.87
N LEU A 31 9.32 7.17 -28.67
CA LEU A 31 8.90 8.57 -28.60
C LEU A 31 7.42 8.74 -28.94
N GLU A 32 6.92 8.02 -29.95
CA GLU A 32 5.50 8.04 -30.31
C GLU A 32 4.62 7.58 -29.15
N ILE A 33 4.90 6.42 -28.56
CA ILE A 33 4.12 5.89 -27.43
C ILE A 33 4.25 6.82 -26.22
N TYR A 34 5.48 7.24 -25.89
CA TYR A 34 5.75 8.12 -24.75
C TYR A 34 5.03 9.47 -24.88
N SER A 35 4.87 10.00 -26.10
CA SER A 35 4.12 11.23 -26.38
C SER A 35 2.61 11.10 -26.08
N ARG A 36 2.05 9.88 -26.16
CA ARG A 36 0.64 9.60 -25.83
C ARG A 36 0.39 9.44 -24.33
N LEU A 37 1.44 9.15 -23.56
CA LEU A 37 1.33 9.03 -22.10
C LEU A 37 1.09 10.40 -21.46
N ASN A 38 0.29 10.42 -20.40
CA ASN A 38 0.11 11.60 -19.57
C ASN A 38 1.34 11.83 -18.67
N LYS A 39 1.40 13.00 -18.00
CA LYS A 39 2.55 13.36 -17.16
C LYS A 39 2.80 12.38 -16.00
N GLN A 40 1.74 11.91 -15.33
CA GLN A 40 1.88 10.98 -14.21
C GLN A 40 2.41 9.62 -14.67
N GLN A 41 1.94 9.13 -15.82
CA GLN A 41 2.41 7.88 -16.43
C GLN A 41 3.88 7.96 -16.85
N ARG A 42 4.30 9.09 -17.42
CA ARG A 42 5.72 9.34 -17.76
C ARG A 42 6.59 9.36 -16.52
N ASN A 43 6.16 10.06 -15.47
CA ASN A 43 6.88 10.11 -14.20
C ASN A 43 7.04 8.71 -13.59
N LEU A 44 5.99 7.88 -13.59
CA LEU A 44 6.06 6.50 -13.11
C LEU A 44 7.14 5.71 -13.88
N ILE A 45 7.12 5.74 -15.22
CA ILE A 45 8.11 5.03 -16.05
C ILE A 45 9.52 5.52 -15.75
N ASP A 46 9.71 6.83 -15.64
CA ASP A 46 11.01 7.44 -15.40
C ASP A 46 11.57 7.11 -14.01
N ASP A 47 10.73 7.11 -12.98
CA ASP A 47 11.13 6.74 -11.62
C ASP A 47 11.42 5.24 -11.51
N HIS A 48 10.62 4.40 -12.17
CA HIS A 48 10.91 2.97 -12.31
C HIS A 48 12.21 2.72 -13.06
N ARG A 49 12.49 3.46 -14.14
CA ARG A 49 13.76 3.39 -14.86
C ARG A 49 14.91 3.72 -13.92
N LYS A 50 14.85 4.84 -13.20
CA LYS A 50 15.89 5.25 -12.24
C LYS A 50 16.13 4.16 -11.20
N PHE A 51 15.07 3.58 -10.65
CA PHE A 51 15.15 2.49 -9.68
C PHE A 51 15.83 1.24 -10.26
N LEU A 52 15.40 0.79 -11.45
CA LEU A 52 15.98 -0.39 -12.12
C LEU A 52 17.46 -0.17 -12.47
N ILE A 53 17.79 1.01 -12.99
CA ILE A 53 19.18 1.39 -13.28
C ILE A 53 20.00 1.35 -11.99
N ARG A 54 19.56 2.03 -10.94
CA ARG A 54 20.24 2.02 -9.64
C ARG A 54 20.43 0.59 -9.10
N SER A 55 19.43 -0.26 -9.24
CA SER A 55 19.49 -1.68 -8.84
C SER A 55 20.55 -2.45 -9.64
N GLU A 56 20.62 -2.29 -10.95
CA GLU A 56 21.65 -2.93 -11.78
C GLU A 56 23.06 -2.43 -11.42
N PHE A 57 23.21 -1.12 -11.20
CA PHE A 57 24.46 -0.51 -10.73
C PHE A 57 24.91 -1.04 -9.35
N LEU A 58 23.98 -1.39 -8.45
CA LEU A 58 24.28 -1.97 -7.13
C LEU A 58 24.62 -3.47 -7.17
N LYS A 59 24.08 -4.20 -8.13
CA LYS A 59 24.39 -5.63 -8.34
C LYS A 59 25.77 -5.82 -8.94
N ASP A 60 26.29 -4.81 -9.64
CA ASP A 60 27.59 -4.89 -10.28
C ASP A 60 28.74 -4.94 -9.24
N SER A 61 29.42 -6.07 -9.20
CA SER A 61 30.60 -6.29 -8.36
C SER A 61 31.75 -5.37 -8.77
N TYR A 62 31.80 -4.97 -10.05
CA TYR A 62 32.93 -4.21 -10.57
C TYR A 62 32.89 -2.75 -10.15
N LEU A 63 31.72 -2.09 -10.13
CA LEU A 63 31.64 -0.71 -9.62
C LEU A 63 31.92 -0.62 -8.11
N LYS A 64 31.62 -1.69 -7.36
CA LYS A 64 32.06 -1.81 -5.98
C LYS A 64 33.59 -1.84 -5.87
N ALA A 65 34.25 -2.56 -6.78
CA ALA A 65 35.71 -2.65 -6.87
C ALA A 65 36.39 -1.46 -7.59
N SER A 66 35.63 -0.66 -8.34
CA SER A 66 36.13 0.51 -9.05
C SER A 66 36.09 1.77 -8.19
N ASP A 67 36.78 2.81 -8.63
CA ASP A 67 36.71 4.15 -8.04
C ASP A 67 35.35 4.84 -8.27
N TRP A 68 34.48 4.33 -9.14
CA TRP A 68 33.25 5.02 -9.51
C TRP A 68 32.01 4.51 -8.77
N GLU A 69 31.18 5.44 -8.30
CA GLU A 69 29.85 5.18 -7.76
C GLU A 69 28.77 5.88 -8.60
N PHE A 70 27.65 5.20 -8.82
CA PHE A 70 26.48 5.82 -9.45
C PHE A 70 25.74 6.70 -8.44
N VAL A 71 25.52 7.95 -8.80
CA VAL A 71 24.87 8.94 -7.94
C VAL A 71 23.42 9.14 -8.35
N ASP A 72 23.18 9.45 -9.62
CA ASP A 72 21.87 9.86 -10.10
C ASP A 72 21.72 9.69 -11.63
N LEU A 73 20.47 9.72 -12.10
CA LEU A 73 20.10 9.73 -13.50
C LEU A 73 19.15 10.89 -13.77
N LYS A 74 19.60 11.83 -14.60
CA LYS A 74 18.75 12.91 -15.11
C LYS A 74 18.18 12.55 -16.48
N ILE A 75 16.92 12.93 -16.69
CA ILE A 75 16.17 12.68 -17.92
C ILE A 75 15.70 14.02 -18.48
N ASP A 76 16.03 14.29 -19.74
CA ASP A 76 15.51 15.44 -20.49
C ASP A 76 14.14 15.05 -21.09
N GLU A 77 13.05 15.49 -20.45
CA GLU A 77 11.67 15.22 -20.87
C GLU A 77 11.34 15.78 -22.26
N LYS A 78 12.04 16.84 -22.68
CA LYS A 78 11.81 17.56 -23.94
C LYS A 78 12.77 17.12 -25.04
N TYR A 79 13.63 16.13 -24.80
CA TYR A 79 14.51 15.61 -25.85
C TYR A 79 13.70 14.94 -26.97
N PRO A 80 14.00 15.21 -28.26
CA PRO A 80 15.18 15.91 -28.79
C PRO A 80 15.01 17.42 -29.00
N ASP A 81 13.88 18.02 -28.60
CA ASP A 81 13.57 19.42 -28.85
C ASP A 81 14.53 20.37 -28.12
N VAL A 82 14.87 21.46 -28.82
CA VAL A 82 15.70 22.52 -28.25
C VAL A 82 14.84 23.40 -27.36
N HIS A 83 15.29 23.60 -26.13
CA HIS A 83 14.61 24.43 -25.14
C HIS A 83 15.66 25.13 -24.27
N LYS A 84 15.26 25.72 -23.13
CA LYS A 84 16.18 26.47 -22.26
C LYS A 84 17.42 25.63 -21.89
N LYS A 85 18.60 26.20 -22.12
CA LYS A 85 19.90 25.53 -21.97
C LYS A 85 20.14 24.91 -20.60
N GLU A 86 19.59 25.52 -19.56
CA GLU A 86 19.63 25.04 -18.17
C GLU A 86 18.96 23.67 -17.93
N HIS A 87 18.01 23.27 -18.78
CA HIS A 87 17.33 21.97 -18.68
C HIS A 87 17.84 20.94 -19.69
N MET A 88 18.66 21.38 -20.65
CA MET A 88 19.24 20.50 -21.67
C MET A 88 20.41 19.71 -21.06
N LEU A 89 20.42 18.39 -21.25
CA LEU A 89 21.46 17.53 -20.70
C LEU A 89 22.59 17.28 -21.70
N TYR A 90 23.82 17.25 -21.20
CA TYR A 90 25.03 17.07 -21.99
C TYR A 90 25.99 16.08 -21.34
N CYS A 91 26.76 15.38 -22.16
CA CYS A 91 27.91 14.60 -21.71
C CYS A 91 29.10 15.53 -21.45
N GLU A 92 30.10 15.07 -20.68
CA GLU A 92 31.41 15.75 -20.56
C GLU A 92 32.05 16.13 -21.91
N CYS A 93 31.84 15.34 -22.97
CA CYS A 93 32.32 15.65 -24.31
C CYS A 93 31.46 16.67 -25.09
N GLY A 94 30.43 17.24 -24.48
CA GLY A 94 29.52 18.23 -25.08
C GLY A 94 28.38 17.65 -25.92
N ARG A 95 28.26 16.31 -26.02
CA ARG A 95 27.16 15.65 -26.75
C ARG A 95 25.83 15.84 -26.02
N ARG A 96 24.77 16.25 -26.72
CA ARG A 96 23.40 16.35 -26.19
C ARG A 96 22.86 14.96 -25.82
N LEU A 97 22.29 14.82 -24.63
CA LEU A 97 21.80 13.56 -24.08
C LEU A 97 20.30 13.64 -23.74
N LYS A 98 19.58 12.53 -23.94
CA LYS A 98 18.27 12.31 -23.30
C LYS A 98 18.44 11.85 -21.85
N TYR A 99 19.38 10.92 -21.63
CA TYR A 99 19.69 10.32 -20.34
C TYR A 99 21.12 10.70 -19.95
N GLN A 100 21.27 11.39 -18.83
CA GLN A 100 22.56 11.78 -18.27
C GLN A 100 22.79 11.01 -16.98
N TYR A 101 23.79 10.13 -17.01
CA TYR A 101 24.24 9.36 -15.87
C TYR A 101 25.24 10.20 -15.08
N ILE A 102 24.99 10.36 -13.78
CA ILE A 102 25.87 11.07 -12.87
C ILE A 102 26.62 10.04 -12.05
N VAL A 103 27.94 10.03 -12.18
CA VAL A 103 28.84 9.15 -11.43
C VAL A 103 29.85 9.98 -10.65
N LYS A 104 30.32 9.44 -9.53
CA LYS A 104 31.28 10.11 -8.64
C LYS A 104 32.49 9.22 -8.40
N SER A 105 33.68 9.81 -8.43
CA SER A 105 34.91 9.14 -8.03
C SER A 105 34.98 9.09 -6.50
N LYS A 106 35.29 7.92 -5.92
CA LYS A 106 35.44 7.70 -4.49
C LYS A 106 36.74 8.35 -3.99
N GLU A 107 37.80 8.28 -4.76
CA GLU A 107 39.12 8.84 -4.46
C GLU A 107 39.14 10.36 -4.60
N LYS A 108 38.70 10.90 -5.74
CA LYS A 108 38.81 12.34 -6.04
C LYS A 108 37.58 13.13 -5.66
N GLN A 109 36.48 12.46 -5.31
CA GLN A 109 35.18 13.07 -5.03
C GLN A 109 34.63 13.92 -6.20
N THR A 110 35.17 13.71 -7.41
CA THR A 110 34.78 14.43 -8.62
C THR A 110 33.53 13.81 -9.24
N LEU A 111 32.56 14.64 -9.59
CA LEU A 111 31.35 14.25 -10.32
C LEU A 111 31.61 14.30 -11.82
N MET A 112 31.12 13.30 -12.55
CA MET A 112 31.12 13.28 -14.01
C MET A 112 29.72 13.00 -14.55
N THR A 113 29.38 13.67 -15.64
CA THR A 113 28.07 13.55 -16.31
C THR A 113 28.21 12.92 -17.70
N LEU A 114 27.72 11.71 -17.85
CA LEU A 114 28.04 10.85 -18.99
C LEU A 114 26.80 10.31 -19.69
N GLY A 115 26.93 10.07 -21.00
CA GLY A 115 26.02 9.19 -21.73
C GLY A 115 26.52 7.74 -21.67
N ILE A 116 25.61 6.77 -21.74
CA ILE A 116 25.92 5.33 -21.62
C ILE A 116 27.10 4.87 -22.51
N GLN A 117 27.17 5.35 -23.75
CA GLN A 117 28.21 4.96 -24.70
C GLN A 117 29.61 5.49 -24.33
N HIS A 118 29.69 6.56 -23.54
CA HIS A 118 30.95 7.21 -23.20
C HIS A 118 31.50 6.81 -21.82
N PHE A 119 30.91 5.78 -21.18
CA PHE A 119 31.42 5.24 -19.91
C PHE A 119 32.85 4.73 -20.05
N LYS A 120 33.13 3.99 -21.13
CA LYS A 120 34.47 3.53 -21.46
C LYS A 120 35.46 4.70 -21.59
N ASP A 121 35.06 5.70 -22.37
CA ASP A 121 35.95 6.77 -22.82
C ASP A 121 36.34 7.71 -21.67
N HIS A 122 35.44 7.90 -20.69
CA HIS A 122 35.66 8.84 -19.59
C HIS A 122 36.05 8.19 -18.25
N LEU A 123 35.66 6.93 -17.99
CA LEU A 123 35.89 6.29 -16.69
C LEU A 123 37.16 5.43 -16.64
N ASN A 124 37.87 5.30 -17.78
CA ASN A 124 39.06 4.45 -17.93
C ASN A 124 38.84 3.01 -17.44
N ILE A 125 37.62 2.50 -17.62
CA ILE A 125 37.23 1.15 -17.24
C ILE A 125 37.54 0.15 -18.36
N PRO A 126 37.82 -1.13 -18.04
CA PRO A 126 38.02 -2.16 -19.06
C PRO A 126 36.83 -2.29 -19.99
N GLN A 127 37.09 -2.56 -21.27
CA GLN A 127 36.04 -2.71 -22.30
C GLN A 127 34.98 -3.75 -21.92
N GLN A 128 35.39 -4.87 -21.32
CA GLN A 128 34.48 -5.92 -20.90
C GLN A 128 33.44 -5.40 -19.91
N VAL A 129 33.89 -4.65 -18.89
CA VAL A 129 33.03 -4.04 -17.87
C VAL A 129 32.09 -3.01 -18.49
N ALA A 130 32.61 -2.12 -19.34
CA ALA A 130 31.77 -1.13 -20.03
C ALA A 130 30.66 -1.80 -20.87
N THR A 131 30.99 -2.94 -21.49
CA THR A 131 30.05 -3.73 -22.30
C THR A 131 29.01 -4.41 -21.41
N GLU A 132 29.40 -4.99 -20.28
CA GLU A 132 28.48 -5.62 -19.32
C GLU A 132 27.51 -4.59 -18.73
N ILE A 133 27.99 -3.42 -18.31
CA ILE A 133 27.14 -2.31 -17.84
C ILE A 133 26.15 -1.91 -18.93
N THR A 134 26.63 -1.73 -20.17
CA THR A 134 25.78 -1.36 -21.30
C THR A 134 24.70 -2.42 -21.58
N GLN A 135 25.05 -3.70 -21.53
CA GLN A 135 24.10 -4.81 -21.71
C GLN A 135 23.03 -4.83 -20.63
N ARG A 136 23.39 -4.64 -19.36
CA ARG A 136 22.43 -4.59 -18.24
C ARG A 136 21.48 -3.40 -18.36
N LEU A 137 21.98 -2.24 -18.76
CA LEU A 137 21.14 -1.07 -18.98
C LEU A 137 20.23 -1.24 -20.20
N ASN A 138 20.68 -1.91 -21.26
CA ASN A 138 19.82 -2.30 -22.38
C ASN A 138 18.70 -3.26 -21.92
N ASN A 139 18.95 -4.14 -20.94
CA ASN A 139 17.90 -4.98 -20.36
C ASN A 139 16.85 -4.15 -19.59
N VAL A 140 17.25 -3.04 -18.95
CA VAL A 140 16.30 -2.10 -18.35
C VAL A 140 15.42 -1.47 -19.42
N ASP A 141 16.01 -1.01 -20.53
CA ASP A 141 15.26 -0.46 -21.66
C ASP A 141 14.31 -1.49 -22.28
N PHE A 142 14.75 -2.75 -22.38
CA PHE A 142 13.92 -3.86 -22.84
C PHE A 142 12.74 -4.12 -21.89
N ALA A 143 12.96 -4.07 -20.57
CA ALA A 143 11.88 -4.18 -19.60
C ALA A 143 10.88 -3.02 -19.75
N LEU A 144 11.35 -1.78 -19.92
CA LEU A 144 10.46 -0.63 -20.11
C LEU A 144 9.69 -0.70 -21.44
N ASP A 145 10.30 -1.27 -22.49
CA ASP A 145 9.61 -1.52 -23.76
C ASP A 145 8.42 -2.46 -23.59
N GLU A 146 8.47 -3.38 -22.62
CA GLU A 146 7.34 -4.25 -22.27
C GLU A 146 6.10 -3.42 -21.92
N LEU A 147 6.24 -2.44 -21.03
CA LEU A 147 5.16 -1.55 -20.59
C LEU A 147 4.64 -0.68 -21.74
N LEU A 148 5.55 -0.14 -22.55
CA LEU A 148 5.18 0.67 -23.71
C LEU A 148 4.46 -0.18 -24.76
N TRP A 149 4.85 -1.43 -24.93
CA TRP A 149 4.21 -2.37 -25.85
C TRP A 149 2.79 -2.69 -25.40
N LEU A 150 2.60 -3.00 -24.11
CA LEU A 150 1.28 -3.21 -23.52
C LEU A 150 0.36 -2.00 -23.72
N LYS A 151 0.87 -0.78 -23.47
CA LYS A 151 0.11 0.45 -23.77
C LYS A 151 -0.18 0.64 -25.26
N ARG A 152 0.73 0.26 -26.15
CA ARG A 152 0.49 0.30 -27.61
C ARG A 152 -0.62 -0.66 -28.03
N LEU A 153 -0.73 -1.81 -27.37
CA LEU A 153 -1.82 -2.78 -27.58
C LEU A 153 -3.15 -2.34 -26.96
N GLY A 154 -3.18 -1.21 -26.23
CA GLY A 154 -4.36 -0.73 -25.53
C GLY A 154 -4.64 -1.44 -24.21
N ILE A 155 -3.67 -2.21 -23.69
CA ILE A 155 -3.82 -2.91 -22.41
C ILE A 155 -3.67 -1.89 -21.28
N GLU A 156 -4.67 -1.82 -20.42
CA GLU A 156 -4.71 -0.95 -19.24
C GLU A 156 -4.15 -1.65 -18.00
N PHE A 157 -4.26 -0.99 -16.84
CA PHE A 157 -3.97 -1.64 -15.58
C PHE A 157 -4.92 -2.85 -15.38
N PRO A 158 -4.41 -4.04 -14.99
CA PRO A 158 -5.24 -5.22 -14.82
C PRO A 158 -6.10 -5.11 -13.56
N LYS A 159 -7.24 -4.42 -13.68
CA LYS A 159 -8.16 -4.13 -12.57
C LYS A 159 -8.62 -5.42 -11.90
N GLU A 160 -9.13 -6.39 -12.65
CA GLU A 160 -9.61 -7.67 -12.13
C GLU A 160 -8.56 -8.40 -11.27
N LEU A 161 -7.30 -8.41 -11.69
CA LEU A 161 -6.19 -8.98 -10.92
C LEU A 161 -6.01 -8.26 -9.58
N TRP A 162 -6.04 -6.92 -9.60
CA TRP A 162 -5.91 -6.12 -8.39
C TRP A 162 -7.08 -6.31 -7.42
N GLU A 163 -8.32 -6.37 -7.92
CA GLU A 163 -9.50 -6.59 -7.08
C GLU A 163 -9.43 -7.96 -6.40
N ASN A 164 -9.04 -8.98 -7.17
CA ASN A 164 -8.81 -10.33 -6.65
C ASN A 164 -7.69 -10.33 -5.59
N TYR A 165 -6.58 -9.64 -5.85
CA TYR A 165 -5.48 -9.50 -4.89
C TYR A 165 -5.91 -8.79 -3.61
N ALA A 166 -6.62 -7.65 -3.72
CA ALA A 166 -7.16 -6.89 -2.60
C ALA A 166 -8.10 -7.74 -1.73
N PHE A 167 -8.94 -8.55 -2.36
CA PHE A 167 -9.83 -9.48 -1.66
C PHE A 167 -9.03 -10.48 -0.82
N PHE A 168 -8.01 -11.11 -1.39
CA PHE A 168 -7.21 -12.09 -0.64
C PHE A 168 -6.36 -11.46 0.45
N ILE A 169 -5.91 -10.21 0.29
CA ILE A 169 -5.28 -9.44 1.37
C ILE A 169 -6.28 -9.17 2.49
N TYR A 170 -7.49 -8.70 2.16
CA TYR A 170 -8.55 -8.44 3.14
C TYR A 170 -8.89 -9.71 3.91
N ALA A 171 -9.11 -10.81 3.19
CA ALA A 171 -9.44 -12.10 3.79
C ALA A 171 -8.35 -12.66 4.69
N ASN A 172 -7.08 -12.40 4.37
CA ASN A 172 -5.95 -12.81 5.20
C ASN A 172 -6.01 -12.20 6.61
N GLN A 173 -6.61 -11.03 6.80
CA GLN A 173 -6.75 -10.40 8.13
C GLN A 173 -7.66 -11.18 9.08
N PHE A 174 -8.61 -11.95 8.54
CA PHE A 174 -9.57 -12.76 9.29
C PHE A 174 -9.16 -14.23 9.41
N SER A 175 -8.05 -14.63 8.77
CA SER A 175 -7.54 -15.99 8.87
C SER A 175 -6.82 -16.20 10.21
N THR A 176 -7.00 -17.39 10.79
CA THR A 176 -6.27 -17.82 11.99
C THR A 176 -4.77 -17.97 11.73
N SER A 177 -4.38 -18.22 10.47
CA SER A 177 -3.00 -18.40 10.03
C SER A 177 -2.65 -17.35 8.99
N GLN A 178 -2.32 -16.14 9.44
CA GLN A 178 -1.96 -15.02 8.58
C GLN A 178 -0.68 -15.32 7.77
N VAL A 179 -0.79 -15.23 6.45
CA VAL A 179 0.34 -15.34 5.52
C VAL A 179 1.01 -13.97 5.39
N SER A 180 2.35 -13.94 5.38
CA SER A 180 3.10 -12.70 5.19
C SER A 180 2.99 -12.18 3.76
N LEU A 181 2.75 -10.88 3.60
CA LEU A 181 2.61 -10.23 2.27
C LEU A 181 3.96 -9.82 1.69
N ASN A 182 4.07 -9.86 0.36
CA ASN A 182 5.15 -9.24 -0.39
C ASN A 182 4.84 -7.75 -0.61
N LEU A 183 5.10 -6.94 0.42
CA LEU A 183 4.79 -5.51 0.41
C LEU A 183 5.48 -4.74 -0.73
N ASN A 184 6.65 -5.19 -1.18
CA ASN A 184 7.34 -4.56 -2.31
C ASN A 184 6.62 -4.80 -3.64
N LEU A 185 6.03 -5.98 -3.83
CA LEU A 185 5.17 -6.26 -4.99
C LEU A 185 3.87 -5.46 -4.88
N ALA A 186 3.23 -5.47 -3.70
CA ALA A 186 1.99 -4.74 -3.46
C ALA A 186 2.13 -3.23 -3.72
N ARG A 187 3.18 -2.59 -3.19
CA ARG A 187 3.50 -1.17 -3.43
C ARG A 187 3.69 -0.87 -4.90
N ARG A 188 4.53 -1.65 -5.56
CA ARG A 188 4.79 -1.49 -6.98
C ARG A 188 3.49 -1.56 -7.78
N VAL A 189 2.69 -2.61 -7.62
CA VAL A 189 1.40 -2.74 -8.33
C VAL A 189 0.44 -1.60 -7.99
N SER A 190 0.45 -1.11 -6.75
CA SER A 190 -0.31 0.08 -6.34
C SER A 190 0.12 1.34 -7.10
N ASP A 191 1.43 1.59 -7.26
CA ASP A 191 1.94 2.75 -8.02
C ASP A 191 1.45 2.72 -9.48
N PHE A 192 1.42 1.53 -10.10
CA PHE A 192 0.86 1.34 -11.45
C PHE A 192 -0.65 1.56 -11.52
N LYS A 193 -1.39 1.15 -10.48
CA LYS A 193 -2.84 1.38 -10.37
C LYS A 193 -3.17 2.87 -10.33
N GLU A 194 -2.44 3.65 -9.55
CA GLU A 194 -2.72 5.07 -9.32
C GLU A 194 -2.69 5.90 -10.61
N VAL A 195 -1.88 5.51 -11.58
CA VAL A 195 -1.72 6.19 -12.87
C VAL A 195 -2.31 5.43 -14.05
N ASP A 196 -3.07 4.36 -13.77
CA ASP A 196 -3.71 3.48 -14.76
C ASP A 196 -2.74 2.96 -15.84
N MET A 197 -1.60 2.42 -15.40
CA MET A 197 -0.58 1.82 -16.26
C MET A 197 -0.61 0.30 -16.19
N PRO A 198 -0.36 -0.41 -17.31
CA PRO A 198 -0.13 -1.85 -17.26
C PRO A 198 1.08 -2.16 -16.38
N ILE A 199 1.09 -3.33 -15.74
CA ILE A 199 2.21 -3.85 -14.97
C ILE A 199 3.12 -4.74 -15.84
N TYR A 200 4.31 -5.06 -15.37
CA TYR A 200 5.15 -6.06 -16.04
C TYR A 200 4.45 -7.45 -16.02
N ILE A 201 4.65 -8.27 -17.06
CA ILE A 201 4.17 -9.67 -17.10
C ILE A 201 4.73 -10.43 -15.89
N SER A 202 6.00 -10.21 -15.55
CA SER A 202 6.62 -10.84 -14.38
C SER A 202 5.92 -10.48 -13.07
N ASP A 203 5.46 -9.23 -12.92
CA ASP A 203 4.68 -8.78 -11.77
C ASP A 203 3.27 -9.37 -11.78
N TYR A 204 2.62 -9.41 -12.95
CA TYR A 204 1.32 -10.07 -13.12
C TYR A 204 1.36 -11.52 -12.61
N GLN A 205 2.38 -12.29 -13.05
CA GLN A 205 2.59 -13.67 -12.61
C GLN A 205 2.96 -13.77 -11.13
N ALA A 206 3.71 -12.81 -10.59
CA ALA A 206 4.05 -12.76 -9.17
C ALA A 206 2.81 -12.52 -8.30
N VAL A 207 1.90 -11.64 -8.73
CA VAL A 207 0.63 -11.37 -8.04
C VAL A 207 -0.26 -12.61 -8.06
N LEU A 208 -0.39 -13.31 -9.19
CA LEU A 208 -1.12 -14.57 -9.27
C LEU A 208 -0.59 -15.61 -8.26
N LYS A 209 0.73 -15.80 -8.21
CA LYS A 209 1.35 -16.72 -7.24
C LYS A 209 1.10 -16.28 -5.79
N GLU A 210 1.09 -14.98 -5.53
CA GLU A 210 0.79 -14.47 -4.20
C GLU A 210 -0.67 -14.69 -3.81
N ILE A 211 -1.61 -14.47 -4.72
CA ILE A 211 -3.03 -14.79 -4.55
C ILE A 211 -3.19 -16.28 -4.23
N GLU A 212 -2.55 -17.18 -4.97
CA GLU A 212 -2.61 -18.62 -4.69
C GLU A 212 -2.05 -18.97 -3.31
N ARG A 213 -0.97 -18.31 -2.89
CA ARG A 213 -0.40 -18.50 -1.56
C ARG A 213 -1.36 -18.03 -0.46
N LEU A 214 -2.01 -16.89 -0.66
CA LEU A 214 -3.02 -16.35 0.27
C LEU A 214 -4.25 -17.27 0.35
N LYS A 215 -4.73 -17.76 -0.80
CA LYS A 215 -5.80 -18.77 -0.89
C LYS A 215 -5.49 -20.03 -0.07
N LYS A 216 -4.28 -20.57 -0.21
CA LYS A 216 -3.84 -21.76 0.56
C LYS A 216 -3.76 -21.50 2.06
N GLY A 217 -3.42 -20.28 2.49
CA GLY A 217 -3.41 -19.88 3.90
C GLY A 217 -4.80 -19.66 4.51
N GLN A 218 -5.86 -19.82 3.71
CA GLN A 218 -7.24 -19.47 4.05
C GLN A 218 -8.18 -20.68 4.12
N GLU A 219 -7.68 -21.88 4.45
CA GLU A 219 -8.50 -23.10 4.53
C GLU A 219 -9.73 -23.01 5.48
N LYS A 220 -9.76 -22.01 6.37
CA LYS A 220 -10.90 -21.70 7.26
C LYS A 220 -11.16 -20.19 7.34
N ILE A 221 -11.66 -19.58 6.27
CA ILE A 221 -12.18 -18.21 6.33
C ILE A 221 -13.48 -18.22 7.14
N ASN A 222 -13.56 -17.42 8.21
CA ASN A 222 -14.85 -17.15 8.83
C ASN A 222 -15.63 -16.16 7.97
N HIS A 223 -16.42 -16.70 7.02
CA HIS A 223 -17.21 -15.92 6.06
C HIS A 223 -18.25 -15.00 6.72
N GLU A 224 -18.60 -15.21 8.00
CA GLU A 224 -19.57 -14.37 8.72
C GLU A 224 -19.03 -12.97 9.04
N LEU A 225 -17.71 -12.78 9.06
CA LEU A 225 -17.06 -11.48 9.32
C LEU A 225 -16.87 -10.63 8.04
N PHE A 226 -17.30 -11.13 6.88
CA PHE A 226 -17.10 -10.48 5.59
C PHE A 226 -18.33 -9.66 5.19
N ASN A 227 -18.15 -8.34 5.10
CA ASN A 227 -19.14 -7.39 4.61
C ASN A 227 -18.65 -6.75 3.31
N GLN A 228 -19.50 -6.72 2.27
CA GLN A 228 -19.19 -6.16 0.95
C GLN A 228 -18.85 -4.66 1.02
N ASP A 229 -19.56 -3.89 1.83
CA ASP A 229 -19.30 -2.46 2.01
C ASP A 229 -17.94 -2.24 2.68
N ASN A 230 -17.58 -3.11 3.62
CA ASN A 230 -16.27 -3.06 4.29
C ASN A 230 -15.14 -3.43 3.34
N PHE A 231 -15.37 -4.39 2.46
CA PHE A 231 -14.41 -4.72 1.40
C PHE A 231 -14.22 -3.55 0.43
N GLN A 232 -15.30 -2.91 -0.04
CA GLN A 232 -15.20 -1.77 -0.95
C GLN A 232 -14.42 -0.59 -0.33
N LYS A 233 -14.68 -0.31 0.95
CA LYS A 233 -13.94 0.69 1.74
C LYS A 233 -12.46 0.30 1.88
N PHE A 234 -12.18 -0.96 2.22
CA PHE A 234 -10.82 -1.48 2.33
C PHE A 234 -10.07 -1.39 0.99
N GLN A 235 -10.70 -1.79 -0.11
CA GLN A 235 -10.11 -1.74 -1.45
C GLN A 235 -9.74 -0.31 -1.85
N THR A 236 -10.55 0.67 -1.43
CA THR A 236 -10.30 2.10 -1.67
C THR A 236 -9.12 2.62 -0.83
N SER A 237 -9.00 2.17 0.43
CA SER A 237 -7.91 2.57 1.33
C SER A 237 -6.62 1.76 1.12
N LEU A 238 -6.68 0.61 0.45
CA LEU A 238 -5.56 -0.33 0.30
C LEU A 238 -4.25 0.30 -0.19
N PRO A 239 -4.22 1.19 -1.21
CA PRO A 239 -2.99 1.88 -1.61
C PRO A 239 -2.31 2.63 -0.46
N SER A 240 -3.09 3.35 0.36
CA SER A 240 -2.57 4.07 1.52
C SER A 240 -2.09 3.12 2.62
N ILE A 241 -2.80 2.01 2.83
CA ILE A 241 -2.47 1.04 3.88
C ILE A 241 -1.20 0.28 3.50
N ILE A 242 -1.01 -0.12 2.24
CA ILE A 242 0.19 -0.83 1.73
C ILE A 242 1.50 -0.08 2.01
N ASN A 243 1.44 1.25 2.06
CA ASN A 243 2.59 2.06 2.42
C ASN A 243 3.00 1.90 3.90
N GLN A 244 2.09 1.46 4.76
CA GLN A 244 2.27 1.25 6.20
C GLN A 244 2.54 -0.24 6.53
N GLU A 245 3.81 -0.66 6.46
CA GLU A 245 4.22 -2.08 6.62
C GLU A 245 3.77 -2.73 7.94
N THR A 246 3.57 -1.90 8.96
CA THR A 246 3.18 -2.28 10.33
C THR A 246 1.78 -2.88 10.42
N LEU A 247 0.93 -2.63 9.43
CA LEU A 247 -0.47 -3.06 9.44
C LEU A 247 -0.69 -4.49 8.90
N PHE A 248 0.31 -5.08 8.24
CA PHE A 248 0.18 -6.39 7.59
C PHE A 248 1.10 -7.48 8.13
N ASN A 249 1.99 -7.14 9.07
CA ASN A 249 2.94 -8.10 9.63
C ASN A 249 2.83 -8.15 11.16
N GLN A 250 2.47 -9.32 11.69
CA GLN A 250 2.35 -9.56 13.14
C GLN A 250 3.63 -9.24 13.94
N ALA A 251 4.81 -9.34 13.33
CA ALA A 251 6.06 -8.98 13.99
C ALA A 251 6.31 -7.47 13.97
N SER A 252 5.79 -6.77 12.95
CA SER A 252 6.03 -5.35 12.71
C SER A 252 5.17 -4.43 13.57
N ILE A 253 4.10 -4.94 14.20
CA ILE A 253 3.33 -4.16 15.18
C ILE A 253 4.20 -3.75 16.39
N TRP A 254 5.20 -4.57 16.73
CA TRP A 254 6.06 -4.35 17.87
C TRP A 254 7.15 -3.33 17.59
N SER A 255 7.53 -2.56 18.61
CA SER A 255 8.65 -1.62 18.52
C SER A 255 9.98 -2.35 18.27
N SER A 256 10.95 -1.65 17.70
CA SER A 256 12.25 -2.22 17.33
C SER A 256 12.98 -2.89 18.50
N ALA A 257 12.77 -2.40 19.73
CA ALA A 257 13.30 -3.01 20.95
C ALA A 257 12.69 -4.40 21.21
N ILE A 258 11.38 -4.53 21.06
CA ILE A 258 10.65 -5.80 21.25
C ILE A 258 10.97 -6.78 20.12
N GLN A 259 11.08 -6.29 18.87
CA GLN A 259 11.49 -7.14 17.74
C GLN A 259 12.90 -7.74 17.94
N LYS A 260 13.85 -6.96 18.50
CA LYS A 260 15.18 -7.49 18.85
C LYS A 260 15.10 -8.59 19.91
N ARG A 261 14.23 -8.41 20.92
CA ARG A 261 13.99 -9.42 21.97
C ARG A 261 13.36 -10.69 21.40
N LEU A 262 12.44 -10.56 20.44
CA LEU A 262 11.81 -11.70 19.78
C LEU A 262 12.80 -12.59 19.01
N LYS A 263 13.92 -12.03 18.55
CA LYS A 263 14.99 -12.81 17.90
C LYS A 263 15.75 -13.71 18.89
N THR A 264 15.83 -13.33 20.16
CA THR A 264 16.53 -14.10 21.20
C THR A 264 15.58 -14.97 22.03
N HIS A 265 14.32 -14.56 22.16
CA HIS A 265 13.27 -15.30 22.85
C HIS A 265 11.99 -15.29 21.98
N PRO A 266 11.63 -16.40 21.33
CA PRO A 266 10.54 -16.44 20.35
C PRO A 266 9.12 -16.38 20.95
N GLU A 267 8.99 -16.24 22.28
CA GLU A 267 7.68 -16.08 22.91
C GLU A 267 7.07 -14.71 22.55
N LYS A 268 5.85 -14.75 21.99
CA LYS A 268 5.11 -13.54 21.60
C LYS A 268 4.72 -12.74 22.85
N PRO A 269 5.02 -11.44 22.92
CA PRO A 269 4.55 -10.60 24.02
C PRO A 269 3.02 -10.55 24.01
N GLN A 270 2.43 -10.75 25.18
CA GLN A 270 1.00 -10.54 25.41
C GLN A 270 0.81 -9.22 26.14
N LEU A 271 -0.15 -8.41 25.70
CA LEU A 271 -0.57 -7.21 26.40
C LEU A 271 -1.71 -7.55 27.37
N PRO A 272 -1.71 -7.02 28.59
CA PRO A 272 -2.74 -7.29 29.59
C PRO A 272 -4.08 -6.69 29.18
N LYS A 273 -5.20 -7.24 29.67
CA LYS A 273 -6.55 -6.69 29.43
C LYS A 273 -6.64 -5.19 29.74
N LYS A 274 -5.98 -4.74 30.82
CA LYS A 274 -5.92 -3.33 31.24
C LYS A 274 -5.34 -2.39 30.18
N TYR A 275 -4.42 -2.86 29.34
CA TYR A 275 -3.88 -2.07 28.23
C TYR A 275 -4.99 -1.73 27.22
N PHE A 276 -5.79 -2.73 26.85
CA PHE A 276 -6.87 -2.56 25.88
C PHE A 276 -8.05 -1.77 26.46
N GLU A 277 -8.32 -1.90 27.75
CA GLU A 277 -9.31 -1.10 28.47
C GLU A 277 -8.97 0.40 28.45
N GLU A 278 -7.71 0.74 28.79
CA GLU A 278 -7.22 2.13 28.75
C GLU A 278 -7.23 2.68 27.32
N LEU A 279 -6.77 1.88 26.35
CA LEU A 279 -6.81 2.25 24.93
C LEU A 279 -8.24 2.52 24.45
N PHE A 280 -9.18 1.63 24.75
CA PHE A 280 -10.58 1.78 24.36
C PHE A 280 -11.19 3.06 24.97
N SER A 281 -10.92 3.33 26.24
CA SER A 281 -11.37 4.56 26.93
C SER A 281 -10.85 5.81 26.24
N ILE A 282 -9.60 5.81 25.78
CA ILE A 282 -9.01 6.92 25.01
C ILE A 282 -9.72 7.08 23.67
N LEU A 283 -10.01 5.98 22.96
CA LEU A 283 -10.68 6.03 21.65
C LEU A 283 -12.12 6.59 21.73
N GLN A 284 -12.79 6.46 22.88
CA GLN A 284 -14.13 7.03 23.11
C GLN A 284 -14.13 8.56 23.27
N LEU A 285 -12.97 9.18 23.55
CA LEU A 285 -12.87 10.63 23.76
C LEU A 285 -13.20 11.43 22.49
N ASP A 286 -13.52 12.71 22.71
CA ASP A 286 -13.65 13.73 21.65
C ASP A 286 -12.38 13.80 20.80
N ARG A 287 -12.52 14.13 19.50
CA ARG A 287 -11.43 14.10 18.52
C ARG A 287 -10.13 14.77 18.98
N GLU A 288 -10.21 15.99 19.52
CA GLU A 288 -9.02 16.73 19.98
C GLU A 288 -8.35 16.09 21.22
N LYS A 289 -9.16 15.63 22.17
CA LYS A 289 -8.66 14.97 23.39
C LYS A 289 -8.09 13.59 23.08
N ARG A 290 -8.75 12.83 22.21
CA ARG A 290 -8.34 11.51 21.73
C ARG A 290 -6.94 11.56 21.14
N GLU A 291 -6.67 12.49 20.23
CA GLU A 291 -5.36 12.61 19.59
C GLU A 291 -4.25 12.89 20.61
N LYS A 292 -4.50 13.79 21.57
CA LYS A 292 -3.53 14.13 22.61
C LYS A 292 -3.26 12.94 23.56
N GLU A 293 -4.31 12.33 24.09
CA GLU A 293 -4.18 11.22 25.03
C GLU A 293 -3.60 9.96 24.36
N LEU A 294 -3.97 9.69 23.10
CA LEU A 294 -3.41 8.56 22.35
C LEU A 294 -1.91 8.74 22.08
N ASN A 295 -1.48 9.97 21.77
CA ASN A 295 -0.06 10.29 21.64
C ASN A 295 0.70 10.12 22.96
N LEU A 296 0.10 10.50 24.10
CA LEU A 296 0.70 10.26 25.42
C LEU A 296 0.78 8.77 25.75
N PHE A 297 -0.28 8.03 25.46
CA PHE A 297 -0.37 6.59 25.65
C PHE A 297 0.70 5.84 24.85
N ALA A 298 0.85 6.14 23.56
CA ALA A 298 1.87 5.57 22.68
C ALA A 298 3.30 5.80 23.20
N ASN A 299 3.52 6.90 23.93
CA ASN A 299 4.83 7.29 24.46
C ASN A 299 5.04 6.90 25.94
N ARG A 300 4.19 6.05 26.54
CA ARG A 300 4.35 5.61 27.95
C ARG A 300 4.12 4.11 28.16
N GLY A 301 4.71 3.57 29.22
CA GLY A 301 4.47 2.19 29.66
C GLY A 301 4.55 1.14 28.55
N MET A 302 3.53 0.28 28.48
CA MET A 302 3.37 -0.73 27.43
C MET A 302 2.93 -0.15 26.08
N GLY A 303 2.48 1.11 26.02
CA GLY A 303 2.19 1.78 24.75
C GLY A 303 3.43 1.92 23.87
N LYS A 304 4.61 2.08 24.47
CA LYS A 304 5.91 2.07 23.75
C LYS A 304 6.26 0.73 23.10
N TRP A 305 5.54 -0.34 23.42
CA TRP A 305 5.81 -1.66 22.87
C TRP A 305 5.24 -1.80 21.46
N ILE A 306 4.30 -0.93 21.10
CA ILE A 306 3.67 -0.89 19.79
C ILE A 306 4.25 0.27 18.98
N GLN A 307 4.34 0.12 17.67
CA GLN A 307 4.82 1.18 16.77
C GLN A 307 3.82 2.35 16.68
N LYS A 308 4.35 3.57 16.50
CA LYS A 308 3.54 4.80 16.54
C LYS A 308 2.50 4.84 15.41
N GLU A 309 2.89 4.32 14.25
CA GLU A 309 2.11 4.20 13.02
C GLU A 309 0.80 3.42 13.25
N VAL A 310 0.81 2.46 14.19
CA VAL A 310 -0.38 1.67 14.54
C VAL A 310 -1.41 2.53 15.26
N TYR A 311 -0.96 3.43 16.15
CA TYR A 311 -1.83 4.38 16.84
C TYR A 311 -2.36 5.47 15.91
N GLU A 312 -1.51 5.96 15.00
CA GLU A 312 -1.93 6.92 13.97
C GLU A 312 -3.00 6.29 13.06
N HIS A 313 -2.83 5.02 12.67
CA HIS A 313 -3.84 4.28 11.94
C HIS A 313 -5.14 4.11 12.73
N LEU A 314 -5.06 3.70 14.00
CA LEU A 314 -6.24 3.61 14.89
C LEU A 314 -7.00 4.94 14.94
N LEU A 315 -6.29 6.06 15.14
CA LEU A 315 -6.89 7.39 15.18
C LEU A 315 -7.62 7.73 13.87
N ASN A 316 -6.98 7.47 12.74
CA ASN A 316 -7.56 7.69 11.41
C ASN A 316 -8.82 6.84 11.22
N MET A 317 -8.79 5.57 11.62
CA MET A 317 -9.93 4.66 11.45
C MET A 317 -11.10 5.03 12.37
N VAL A 318 -10.86 5.39 13.63
CA VAL A 318 -11.96 5.86 14.52
C VAL A 318 -12.55 7.18 14.00
N ASN A 319 -11.73 8.08 13.47
CA ASN A 319 -12.23 9.34 12.90
C ASN A 319 -13.06 9.12 11.63
N ALA A 320 -12.73 8.10 10.83
CA ALA A 320 -13.43 7.80 9.58
C ALA A 320 -14.72 6.98 9.79
N TYR A 321 -14.71 6.04 10.75
CA TYR A 321 -15.76 5.04 10.89
C TYR A 321 -16.49 5.07 12.24
N GLY A 322 -16.03 5.85 13.21
CA GLY A 322 -16.51 5.76 14.60
C GLY A 322 -15.99 4.50 15.31
N LEU A 323 -16.48 4.24 16.53
CA LEU A 323 -16.18 3.03 17.29
C LEU A 323 -17.27 1.97 17.06
N GLU A 324 -17.41 1.55 15.79
CA GLU A 324 -18.38 0.55 15.35
C GLU A 324 -17.66 -0.72 14.84
N ASP A 325 -18.42 -1.74 14.46
CA ASP A 325 -17.88 -3.00 13.92
C ASP A 325 -17.05 -2.76 12.64
N GLU A 326 -17.37 -1.75 11.84
CA GLU A 326 -16.58 -1.32 10.68
C GLU A 326 -15.17 -0.90 11.06
N PHE A 327 -14.99 -0.23 12.19
CA PHE A 327 -13.67 0.20 12.66
C PHE A 327 -12.77 -1.01 12.96
N LEU A 328 -13.31 -2.04 13.61
CA LEU A 328 -12.58 -3.27 13.92
C LEU A 328 -12.05 -3.95 12.65
N ASN A 329 -12.81 -3.90 11.56
CA ASN A 329 -12.44 -4.51 10.29
C ASN A 329 -11.31 -3.78 9.55
N GLN A 330 -11.03 -2.53 9.90
CA GLN A 330 -10.01 -1.71 9.23
C GLN A 330 -8.68 -1.67 9.99
N ILE A 331 -8.62 -2.20 11.21
CA ILE A 331 -7.43 -2.12 12.07
C ILE A 331 -6.65 -3.44 12.10
N HIS A 332 -5.40 -3.36 12.55
CA HIS A 332 -4.50 -4.52 12.63
C HIS A 332 -5.13 -5.66 13.46
N PRO A 333 -5.02 -6.94 13.04
CA PRO A 333 -5.67 -8.08 13.70
C PRO A 333 -5.42 -8.20 15.21
N PHE A 334 -4.18 -7.96 15.66
CA PHE A 334 -3.85 -7.93 17.09
C PHE A 334 -4.63 -6.87 17.88
N MET A 335 -4.84 -5.68 17.30
CA MET A 335 -5.63 -4.62 17.95
C MET A 335 -7.12 -4.96 17.91
N ARG A 336 -7.59 -5.55 16.80
CA ARG A 336 -8.96 -6.06 16.66
C ARG A 336 -9.29 -7.04 17.78
N GLU A 337 -8.50 -8.11 17.91
CA GLU A 337 -8.71 -9.16 18.93
C GLU A 337 -8.79 -8.58 20.34
N GLY A 338 -7.90 -7.64 20.68
CA GLY A 338 -7.90 -7.01 22.01
C GLY A 338 -9.04 -6.03 22.26
N LEU A 339 -9.60 -5.39 21.21
CA LEU A 339 -10.65 -4.37 21.34
C LEU A 339 -12.07 -4.93 21.13
N THR A 340 -12.25 -6.07 20.45
CA THR A 340 -13.56 -6.66 20.16
C THR A 340 -14.43 -6.81 21.40
N GLY A 341 -13.86 -7.32 22.50
CA GLY A 341 -14.60 -7.51 23.75
C GLY A 341 -15.19 -6.22 24.29
N PHE A 342 -14.39 -5.15 24.35
CA PHE A 342 -14.81 -3.85 24.88
C PHE A 342 -15.86 -3.18 24.00
N LEU A 343 -15.75 -3.32 22.68
CA LEU A 343 -16.74 -2.77 21.74
C LEU A 343 -18.08 -3.50 21.88
N SER A 344 -18.07 -4.83 22.03
CA SER A 344 -19.27 -5.62 22.28
C SER A 344 -19.94 -5.30 23.62
N GLU A 345 -19.16 -5.12 24.69
CA GLU A 345 -19.66 -4.73 26.02
C GLU A 345 -20.27 -3.33 25.99
N ASN A 346 -19.62 -2.36 25.35
CA ASN A 346 -20.14 -1.00 25.18
C ASN A 346 -21.45 -0.98 24.37
N ARG A 347 -21.56 -1.80 23.32
CA ARG A 347 -22.81 -1.92 22.56
C ARG A 347 -23.95 -2.45 23.42
N LEU A 348 -23.70 -3.52 24.18
CA LEU A 348 -24.67 -4.09 25.10
C LEU A 348 -25.09 -3.09 26.19
N GLN A 349 -24.16 -2.29 26.71
CA GLN A 349 -24.47 -1.23 27.67
C GLN A 349 -25.38 -0.17 27.06
N LYS A 350 -25.05 0.36 25.88
CA LYS A 350 -25.89 1.33 25.17
C LYS A 350 -27.28 0.77 24.84
N GLU A 351 -27.36 -0.48 24.37
CA GLU A 351 -28.64 -1.15 24.13
C GLU A 351 -29.45 -1.29 25.42
N THR A 352 -28.80 -1.58 26.55
CA THR A 352 -29.45 -1.69 27.86
C THR A 352 -29.97 -0.34 28.34
N GLU A 353 -29.17 0.73 28.26
CA GLU A 353 -29.58 2.11 28.62
C GLU A 353 -30.77 2.60 27.80
N VAL A 354 -30.77 2.32 26.49
CA VAL A 354 -31.90 2.65 25.60
C VAL A 354 -33.14 1.86 26.02
N ASN A 355 -33.00 0.56 26.29
CA ASN A 355 -34.11 -0.28 26.73
C ASN A 355 -34.66 0.12 28.11
N GLU A 356 -33.81 0.56 29.04
CA GLU A 356 -34.23 1.10 30.33
C GLU A 356 -34.98 2.42 30.16
N SER A 357 -34.45 3.34 29.35
CA SER A 357 -35.11 4.61 29.03
C SER A 357 -36.47 4.39 28.35
N LEU A 358 -36.57 3.41 27.43
CA LEU A 358 -37.83 3.03 26.80
C LEU A 358 -38.84 2.49 27.82
N ARG A 359 -38.41 1.66 28.77
CA ARG A 359 -39.27 1.15 29.86
C ARG A 359 -39.76 2.27 30.77
N GLU A 360 -38.93 3.25 31.08
CA GLU A 360 -39.35 4.43 31.87
C GLU A 360 -40.41 5.23 31.11
N ILE A 361 -40.20 5.48 29.81
CA ILE A 361 -41.16 6.15 28.94
C ILE A 361 -42.48 5.37 28.87
N GLU A 362 -42.43 4.05 28.66
CA GLU A 362 -43.61 3.18 28.64
C GLU A 362 -44.36 3.23 29.97
N THR A 363 -43.64 3.22 31.10
CA THR A 363 -44.25 3.30 32.44
C THR A 363 -44.98 4.63 32.62
N ILE A 364 -44.37 5.76 32.22
CA ILE A 364 -44.99 7.08 32.29
C ILE A 364 -46.21 7.15 31.38
N LEU A 365 -46.10 6.67 30.14
CA LEU A 365 -47.21 6.67 29.18
C LEU A 365 -48.40 5.84 29.69
N ASN A 366 -48.15 4.69 30.32
CA ASN A 366 -49.19 3.82 30.86
C ASN A 366 -49.98 4.43 32.03
N THR A 367 -49.48 5.50 32.67
CA THR A 367 -50.24 6.24 33.71
C THR A 367 -51.23 7.26 33.14
N LEU A 368 -51.17 7.53 31.83
CA LEU A 368 -51.96 8.53 31.14
C LEU A 368 -53.13 7.89 30.38
N ASP A 369 -54.16 8.67 30.09
CA ASP A 369 -55.27 8.24 29.25
C ASP A 369 -54.85 8.16 27.77
N LYS A 370 -55.57 7.36 26.98
CA LYS A 370 -55.25 7.11 25.56
C LYS A 370 -55.10 8.40 24.74
N THR A 371 -55.93 9.40 25.01
CA THR A 371 -55.91 10.70 24.34
C THR A 371 -54.63 11.49 24.65
N ALA A 372 -54.13 11.44 25.89
CA ALA A 372 -52.85 12.06 26.24
C ALA A 372 -51.65 11.26 25.72
N GLN A 373 -51.71 9.92 25.71
CA GLN A 373 -50.66 9.07 25.12
C GLN A 373 -50.46 9.39 23.63
N GLU A 374 -51.55 9.45 22.85
CA GLU A 374 -51.50 9.80 21.42
C GLU A 374 -50.95 11.20 21.19
N THR A 375 -51.28 12.16 22.04
CA THR A 375 -50.78 13.54 21.94
C THR A 375 -49.28 13.63 22.21
N ILE A 376 -48.78 12.90 23.21
CA ILE A 376 -47.35 12.87 23.57
C ILE A 376 -46.53 12.16 22.49
N LEU A 377 -47.00 11.01 22.00
CA LEU A 377 -46.33 10.28 20.91
C LEU A 377 -46.24 11.14 19.64
N LYS A 378 -47.30 11.88 19.31
CA LYS A 378 -47.34 12.77 18.15
C LYS A 378 -46.34 13.94 18.28
N ARG A 379 -46.26 14.57 19.46
CA ARG A 379 -45.25 15.60 19.74
C ARG A 379 -43.82 15.08 19.70
N LEU A 380 -43.56 13.88 20.23
CA LEU A 380 -42.24 13.27 20.18
C LEU A 380 -41.81 12.98 18.73
N GLN A 381 -42.72 12.49 17.88
CA GLN A 381 -42.44 12.30 16.45
C GLN A 381 -42.16 13.63 15.73
N GLU A 382 -42.87 14.71 16.07
CA GLU A 382 -42.63 16.05 15.50
C GLU A 382 -41.32 16.71 15.96
N THR A 383 -40.69 16.20 17.02
CA THR A 383 -39.44 16.78 17.58
C THR A 383 -38.19 16.00 17.15
N ILE A 384 -38.35 14.74 16.73
CA ILE A 384 -37.24 13.80 16.40
C ILE A 384 -37.01 13.71 14.87
N LEU A 385 -37.97 14.16 14.05
CA LEU A 385 -37.84 14.42 12.61
C LEU A 385 -37.56 15.91 12.36
#